data_AF-A0A3B9MEB4-F1
#
_entry.id   AF-A0A3B9MEB4-F1
#
_cell.length_a   1.000
_cell.length_b   1.000
_cell.length_c   1.000
_cell.angle_alpha   90.00
_cell.angle_beta   90.00
_cell.angle_gamma   90.00
#
_symmetry.space_group_name_H-M   'P 1'
#
loop_
_entity.id
_entity.type
_entity.pdbx_description
1 polymer ?
#
loop_
_entity_poly.entity_id
_entity_poly.type
_entity_poly.pdbx_seq_one_letter_code
_entity_poly.pdbx_strand_id
1 'polypeptide(L)' 'VKASYQVCENDEIEVELTPAPSSNFAPEAIPLDIVFEDDDLIVVNKPAGLVVHPAAGVHSGTLANALAYHFQQLSK' A
#
# COMPACT_ATOMS: atom_id res chain seq x y z
N VAL A 1 1.36 -28.36 -15.45
CA VAL A 1 -0.07 -28.77 -15.55
C VAL A 1 -0.90 -27.58 -16.01
N LYS A 2 -1.99 -27.76 -16.77
CA LYS A 2 -2.87 -26.64 -17.18
C LYS A 2 -3.66 -26.14 -15.97
N ALA A 3 -3.99 -24.84 -15.92
CA ALA A 3 -4.79 -24.28 -14.83
C ALA A 3 -6.18 -24.92 -14.68
N SER A 4 -6.72 -25.51 -15.75
CA SER A 4 -8.01 -26.19 -15.78
C SER A 4 -7.94 -27.69 -15.48
N TYR A 5 -6.82 -28.20 -14.98
CA TYR A 5 -6.69 -29.62 -14.67
C TYR A 5 -7.60 -30.01 -13.50
N GLN A 6 -8.37 -31.07 -13.68
CA GLN A 6 -9.13 -31.68 -12.60
C GLN A 6 -8.21 -32.64 -11.84
N VAL A 7 -8.08 -32.41 -10.55
CA VAL A 7 -7.24 -33.22 -9.65
C VAL A 7 -7.86 -34.61 -9.52
N CYS A 8 -7.01 -35.64 -9.55
CA CYS A 8 -7.38 -37.04 -9.41
C CYS A 8 -6.99 -37.60 -8.04
N GLU A 9 -7.58 -38.74 -7.67
CA GLU A 9 -7.17 -39.46 -6.47
C GLU A 9 -5.69 -39.84 -6.56
N ASN A 10 -4.96 -39.63 -5.46
CA ASN A 10 -3.52 -39.88 -5.31
C ASN A 10 -2.59 -38.90 -6.05
N ASP A 11 -3.10 -37.76 -6.52
CA ASP A 11 -2.22 -36.67 -6.96
C ASP A 11 -1.40 -36.12 -5.78
N GLU A 12 -0.09 -35.99 -5.99
CA GLU A 12 0.80 -35.27 -5.08
C GLU A 12 0.99 -33.84 -5.59
N ILE A 13 0.61 -32.87 -4.77
CA ILE A 13 0.68 -31.44 -5.10
C ILE A 13 1.75 -30.79 -4.25
N GLU A 14 2.76 -30.23 -4.92
CA GLU A 14 3.78 -29.39 -4.28
C GLU A 14 3.48 -27.92 -4.59
N VAL A 15 3.48 -27.08 -3.56
CA VAL A 15 3.27 -25.63 -3.68
C VAL A 15 4.44 -24.91 -3.05
N GLU A 16 5.14 -24.11 -3.86
CA GLU A 16 6.12 -23.15 -3.36
C GLU A 16 5.42 -21.81 -3.10
N LEU A 17 5.29 -21.46 -1.82
CA LEU A 17 4.77 -20.15 -1.42
C LEU A 17 5.92 -19.14 -1.46
N THR A 18 5.84 -18.17 -2.38
CA THR A 18 6.71 -17.00 -2.34
C THR A 18 6.14 -15.97 -1.34
N PRO A 19 7.01 -15.26 -0.60
CA PRO A 19 6.56 -14.19 0.27
C PRO A 19 5.85 -13.10 -0.54
N ALA A 20 4.79 -12.54 0.04
CA ALA A 20 4.07 -11.44 -0.59
C ALA A 20 5.06 -10.28 -0.87
N PRO A 21 4.94 -9.60 -2.02
CA PRO A 21 5.74 -8.41 -2.27
C PRO A 21 5.49 -7.39 -1.15
N SER A 22 6.55 -6.76 -0.66
CA SER A 22 6.42 -5.75 0.39
C SER A 22 5.51 -4.62 -0.09
N SER A 23 4.43 -4.36 0.64
CA SER A 23 3.51 -3.23 0.42
C SER A 23 4.11 -1.87 0.79
N ASN A 24 5.38 -1.85 1.21
CA ASN A 24 6.03 -0.68 1.74
C ASN A 24 6.27 0.34 0.62
N PHE A 25 5.55 1.45 0.68
CA PHE A 25 5.90 2.67 -0.03
C PHE A 25 6.79 3.53 0.88
N ALA A 26 7.76 4.21 0.28
CA ALA A 26 8.73 5.00 1.03
C ALA A 26 8.10 6.30 1.58
N PRO A 27 8.44 6.73 2.81
CA PRO A 27 8.08 8.05 3.30
C PRO A 27 8.66 9.16 2.40
N GLU A 28 7.86 10.18 2.08
CA GLU A 28 8.28 11.33 1.28
C GLU A 28 7.92 12.65 1.94
N ALA A 29 8.84 13.61 1.92
CA ALA A 29 8.66 14.95 2.48
C ALA A 29 7.79 15.83 1.57
N ILE A 30 6.50 15.51 1.48
CA ILE A 30 5.50 16.25 0.71
C ILE A 30 4.71 17.14 1.70
N PRO A 31 4.59 18.46 1.45
CA PRO A 31 3.84 19.36 2.33
C PRO A 31 2.36 18.94 2.46
N LEU A 32 1.86 18.93 3.70
CA LEU A 32 0.45 18.66 4.04
C LEU A 32 -0.21 19.95 4.50
N ASP A 33 -1.40 20.25 3.95
CA ASP A 33 -2.28 21.31 4.45
C ASP A 33 -3.20 20.70 5.51
N ILE A 34 -2.82 20.81 6.78
CA ILE A 34 -3.50 20.16 7.92
C ILE A 34 -4.53 21.13 8.49
N VAL A 35 -5.80 20.75 8.39
CA VAL A 35 -6.94 21.54 8.90
C VAL A 35 -7.17 21.25 10.38
N PHE A 36 -6.94 19.99 10.79
CA PHE A 36 -7.09 19.52 12.15
C PHE A 36 -6.22 18.27 12.37
N GLU A 37 -5.64 18.13 13.56
CA GLU A 37 -4.87 16.96 13.97
C GLU A 37 -4.99 16.80 15.49
N ASP A 38 -5.29 15.59 15.94
CA ASP A 38 -5.22 15.16 17.33
C ASP A 38 -4.57 13.76 17.42
N ASP A 39 -4.58 13.18 18.62
CA ASP A 39 -3.94 11.88 18.89
C ASP A 39 -4.63 10.70 18.17
N ASP A 40 -5.87 10.88 17.70
CA ASP A 40 -6.70 9.82 17.12
C ASP A 40 -6.92 9.98 15.62
N LEU A 41 -6.98 11.22 15.11
CA LEU A 41 -7.27 11.51 13.70
C LEU A 41 -6.59 12.77 13.17
N ILE A 42 -6.46 12.82 11.84
CA ILE A 42 -5.97 13.96 11.08
C ILE A 42 -6.91 14.29 9.93
N VAL A 43 -7.15 15.59 9.70
CA VAL A 43 -7.92 16.11 8.58
C VAL A 43 -7.00 16.95 7.71
N VAL A 44 -6.77 16.47 6.48
CA VAL A 44 -5.89 17.12 5.50
C VAL A 44 -6.72 17.69 4.35
N ASN A 45 -6.51 18.96 4.03
CA ASN A 45 -7.01 19.59 2.82
C ASN A 45 -6.15 19.19 1.61
N LYS A 46 -6.45 18.03 1.04
CA LYS A 46 -5.72 17.47 -0.10
C LYS A 46 -5.90 18.31 -1.37
N PRO A 47 -4.82 18.79 -2.04
CA PRO A 47 -4.95 19.49 -3.30
C PRO A 47 -5.47 18.58 -4.43
N ALA A 48 -6.03 19.19 -5.47
CA ALA A 48 -6.38 18.47 -6.70
C ALA A 48 -5.11 17.91 -7.36
N GLY A 49 -5.20 16.71 -7.94
CA GLY A 49 -4.06 16.04 -8.58
C GLY A 49 -3.17 15.22 -7.64
N LEU A 50 -3.28 15.38 -6.32
CA LEU A 50 -2.59 14.48 -5.38
C LEU A 50 -3.35 13.16 -5.24
N VAL A 51 -2.68 12.06 -5.59
CA VAL A 51 -3.17 10.67 -5.46
C VAL A 51 -3.15 10.27 -3.99
N VAL A 52 -4.16 9.54 -3.52
CA VAL A 52 -4.31 9.19 -2.10
C VAL A 52 -3.38 8.06 -1.68
N HIS A 53 -3.39 6.95 -2.41
CA HIS A 53 -2.62 5.74 -2.09
C HIS A 53 -1.92 5.23 -3.36
N PRO A 54 -0.74 4.59 -3.25
CA PRO A 54 -0.11 3.93 -4.37
C PRO A 54 -1.07 2.98 -5.09
N ALA A 55 -1.05 3.03 -6.41
CA ALA A 55 -1.89 2.25 -7.30
C ALA A 55 -1.08 1.84 -8.55
N ALA A 56 -1.70 1.04 -9.43
CA ALA A 56 -1.05 0.68 -10.70
C ALA A 56 -0.68 1.94 -11.49
N GLY A 57 0.62 2.11 -11.77
CA GLY A 57 1.16 3.26 -12.50
C GLY A 57 1.54 4.49 -11.65
N VAL A 58 1.19 4.52 -10.36
CA VAL A 58 1.60 5.59 -9.43
C VAL A 58 2.06 4.95 -8.12
N HIS A 59 3.37 4.89 -7.91
CA HIS A 59 3.98 4.17 -6.78
C HIS A 59 4.54 5.08 -5.68
N SER A 60 4.66 6.38 -5.96
CA SER A 60 5.30 7.39 -5.11
C SER A 60 4.57 8.73 -5.26
N GLY A 61 4.90 9.72 -4.43
CA GLY A 61 4.30 11.05 -4.54
C GLY A 61 2.83 11.11 -4.12
N THR A 62 2.36 10.15 -3.32
CA THR A 62 0.96 10.06 -2.87
C THR A 62 0.78 10.63 -1.46
N LEU A 63 -0.47 10.87 -1.06
CA LEU A 63 -0.81 11.27 0.30
C LEU A 63 -0.33 10.25 1.33
N ALA A 64 -0.40 8.95 1.02
CA ALA A 64 0.12 7.91 1.90
C ALA A 64 1.63 8.07 2.14
N ASN A 65 2.43 8.40 1.11
CA ASN A 65 3.87 8.67 1.25
C ASN A 65 4.13 9.88 2.16
N ALA A 66 3.33 10.94 2.00
CA ALA A 66 3.41 12.16 2.79
C ALA A 66 3.09 11.91 4.27
N LEU A 67 2.01 11.18 4.54
CA LEU A 67 1.60 10.81 5.90
C LEU A 67 2.63 9.88 6.53
N ALA A 68 3.20 8.93 5.79
CA ALA A 68 4.25 8.04 6.28
C ALA A 68 5.50 8.81 6.71
N TYR A 69 5.80 9.94 6.05
CA TYR A 69 6.87 10.85 6.47
C TYR A 69 6.50 11.65 7.72
N HIS A 70 5.29 12.19 7.76
CA HIS A 70 4.79 13.01 8.88
C HIS A 70 4.77 12.23 10.20
N PHE A 71 4.24 11.00 10.19
CA PHE A 71 4.12 10.18 11.40
C PHE A 71 5.33 9.28 11.66
N GLN A 72 6.26 9.16 10.69
CA GLN A 72 7.39 8.22 10.71
C GLN A 72 6.98 6.74 10.93
N GLN A 73 5.68 6.46 10.92
CA GLN A 73 5.04 5.16 11.00
C GLN A 73 3.69 5.26 10.31
N LEU A 74 3.42 4.37 9.36
CA LEU A 74 2.06 4.10 8.90
C LEU A 74 1.96 2.63 8.51
N SER A 75 0.87 2.01 8.99
CA SER A 75 0.40 0.63 8.77
C SER A 75 1.44 -0.42 8.39
N LYS A 76 1.68 -1.39 9.29
CA LYS A 76 2.24 -2.69 8.91
C LYS A 76 1.29 -3.44 7.98
#